data_AF-A0A1V5L687-F1
#
_entry.id   AF-A0A1V5L687-F1
#
_cell.length_a   1.000
_cell.length_b   1.000
_cell.length_c   1.000
_cell.angle_alpha   90.00
_cell.angle_beta   90.00
_cell.angle_gamma   90.00
#
_symmetry.space_group_name_H-M   'P 1'
#
loop_
_entity.id
_entity.type
_entity.pdbx_description
1 polymer ?
#
loop_
_entity_poly.entity_id
_entity_poly.type
_entity_poly.pdbx_seq_one_letter_code
_entity_poly.pdbx_strand_id
1 'polypeptide(L)'
;MIDPTKLDRVRTVLETDSGTKISDTLQEKDPKTLFPLQAALGYDIAQNLFIAKNNLIVEGLADLVYLTCISSLLETKGKTCLNKNITITPVGGLDKVVTFVALLNASELKLVCLLDTFNSEKGKQRLDELVKDKVIKSDHVKFYHEYTDIKKADLEDVFTKSEYLSLFNKAFPDRPLKEADLNKSIDSILIQIQKATKNDRFNHYLPAQALTKIVAEDRDVLSDKTLGRFEALFADINKLFGYK
;
A
#
# COMPACT_ATOMS: atom_id res chain seq x y z
N MET A 1 -27.56 17.39 8.34
CA MET A 1 -26.18 17.00 7.98
C MET A 1 -25.73 15.95 8.98
N ILE A 2 -25.07 14.87 8.54
CA ILE A 2 -24.64 13.79 9.43
C ILE A 2 -23.41 14.26 10.20
N ASP A 3 -23.41 14.11 11.53
CA ASP A 3 -22.23 14.35 12.36
C ASP A 3 -21.40 13.06 12.43
N PRO A 4 -20.20 13.04 11.83
CA PRO A 4 -19.34 11.85 11.76
C PRO A 4 -18.84 11.41 13.14
N THR A 5 -18.87 12.30 14.15
CA THR A 5 -18.49 11.96 15.53
C THR A 5 -19.61 11.33 16.35
N LYS A 6 -20.83 11.23 15.78
CA LYS A 6 -22.06 10.79 16.47
C LYS A 6 -22.87 9.79 15.63
N LEU A 7 -22.19 8.83 15.01
CA LEU A 7 -22.82 7.82 14.14
C LEU A 7 -23.82 6.92 14.87
N ASP A 8 -23.63 6.74 16.17
CA ASP A 8 -24.55 6.04 17.07
C ASP A 8 -25.94 6.70 17.13
N ARG A 9 -26.03 7.99 16.80
CA ARG A 9 -27.27 8.76 16.73
C ARG A 9 -27.91 8.77 15.35
N VAL A 10 -27.24 8.22 14.34
CA VAL A 10 -27.77 8.16 12.98
C VAL A 10 -28.71 6.96 12.85
N ARG A 11 -29.81 7.15 12.13
CA ARG A 11 -30.75 6.08 11.77
C ARG A 11 -30.88 6.06 10.25
N THR A 12 -30.88 4.85 9.71
CA THR A 12 -31.19 4.63 8.29
C THR A 12 -32.68 4.47 8.13
N VAL A 13 -33.20 4.99 7.00
CA VAL A 13 -34.61 4.89 6.65
C VAL A 13 -34.66 4.29 5.25
N LEU A 14 -35.23 3.09 5.16
CA LEU A 14 -35.38 2.35 3.91
C LEU A 14 -36.87 2.14 3.63
N GLU A 15 -37.32 2.52 2.45
CA GLU A 15 -38.69 2.22 2.00
C GLU A 15 -38.73 0.81 1.40
N THR A 16 -39.64 -0.04 1.89
CA THR A 16 -39.85 -1.40 1.39
C THR A 16 -41.31 -1.60 0.97
N ASP A 17 -41.59 -2.68 0.24
CA ASP A 17 -42.98 -3.02 -0.18
C ASP A 17 -43.93 -3.23 1.00
N SER A 18 -43.40 -3.51 2.19
CA SER A 18 -44.13 -3.66 3.45
C SER A 18 -44.17 -2.39 4.31
N GLY A 19 -43.67 -1.26 3.80
CA GLY A 19 -43.66 0.05 4.45
C GLY A 19 -42.25 0.57 4.78
N THR A 20 -42.18 1.67 5.53
CA THR A 20 -40.91 2.29 5.92
C THR A 20 -40.24 1.52 7.07
N LYS A 21 -39.00 1.08 6.86
CA LYS A 21 -38.16 0.47 7.89
C LYS A 21 -37.11 1.46 8.39
N ILE A 22 -37.09 1.66 9.70
CA ILE A 22 -36.04 2.43 10.40
C ILE A 22 -35.08 1.44 11.03
N SER A 23 -33.78 1.63 10.86
CA SER A 23 -32.76 0.73 11.42
C SER A 23 -31.59 1.50 12.00
N ASP A 24 -30.89 0.85 12.93
CA ASP A 24 -29.56 1.31 13.33
C ASP A 24 -28.61 1.16 12.14
N THR A 25 -27.71 2.12 11.97
CA THR A 25 -26.72 2.16 10.89
C THR A 25 -25.89 0.89 10.77
N LEU A 26 -25.61 0.20 11.88
CA LEU A 26 -24.86 -1.06 11.92
C LEU A 26 -25.63 -2.27 11.36
N GLN A 27 -26.95 -2.17 11.24
CA GLN A 27 -27.81 -3.28 10.79
C GLN A 27 -28.27 -3.11 9.33
N GLU A 28 -28.08 -1.93 8.75
CA GLU A 28 -28.46 -1.64 7.36
C GLU A 28 -27.48 -2.25 6.37
N LYS A 29 -28.02 -2.82 5.29
CA LYS A 29 -27.24 -3.42 4.21
C LYS A 29 -27.57 -2.82 2.85
N ASP A 30 -28.62 -2.02 2.74
CA ASP A 30 -28.96 -1.34 1.49
C ASP A 30 -27.90 -0.30 1.11
N PRO A 31 -27.23 -0.44 -0.06
CA PRO A 31 -26.17 0.48 -0.47
C PRO A 31 -26.63 1.92 -0.66
N LYS A 32 -27.86 2.14 -1.12
CA LYS A 32 -28.39 3.51 -1.35
C LYS A 32 -28.60 4.25 -0.04
N THR A 33 -28.97 3.51 1.01
CA THR A 33 -29.21 4.05 2.34
C THR A 33 -27.91 4.25 3.13
N LEU A 34 -26.89 3.42 2.87
CA LEU A 34 -25.56 3.59 3.45
C LEU A 34 -24.72 4.68 2.78
N PHE A 35 -24.97 4.99 1.50
CA PHE A 35 -24.17 5.96 0.75
C PHE A 35 -24.04 7.34 1.43
N PRO A 36 -25.12 7.97 1.94
CA PRO A 36 -25.00 9.25 2.65
C PRO A 36 -24.13 9.18 3.91
N LEU A 37 -24.17 8.05 4.62
CA LEU A 37 -23.36 7.82 5.82
C LEU A 37 -21.88 7.66 5.45
N GLN A 38 -21.61 6.85 4.43
CA GLN A 38 -20.27 6.64 3.89
C GLN A 38 -19.70 7.94 3.32
N ALA A 39 -20.51 8.76 2.66
CA ALA A 39 -20.08 10.07 2.16
C ALA A 39 -19.74 11.03 3.31
N ALA A 40 -20.54 11.08 4.38
CA ALA A 40 -20.24 11.93 5.53
C ALA A 40 -18.98 11.49 6.29
N LEU A 41 -18.81 10.18 6.48
CA LEU A 41 -17.61 9.58 7.07
C LEU A 41 -16.37 9.80 6.19
N GLY A 42 -16.47 9.45 4.91
CA GLY A 42 -15.39 9.63 3.95
C GLY A 42 -14.97 11.08 3.80
N TYR A 43 -15.92 12.02 3.83
CA TYR A 43 -15.64 13.45 3.83
C TYR A 43 -14.88 13.89 5.08
N ASP A 44 -15.34 13.54 6.28
CA ASP A 44 -14.67 13.89 7.53
C ASP A 44 -13.26 13.28 7.63
N ILE A 45 -13.16 12.02 7.25
CA ILE A 45 -11.89 11.28 7.16
C ILE A 45 -10.95 11.98 6.16
N ALA A 46 -11.43 12.39 4.98
CA ALA A 46 -10.63 13.09 3.99
C ALA A 46 -10.17 14.48 4.44
N GLN A 47 -10.96 15.19 5.27
CA GLN A 47 -10.59 16.49 5.82
C GLN A 47 -9.59 16.37 6.99
N ASN A 48 -9.70 15.28 7.77
CA ASN A 48 -8.94 15.13 9.02
C ASN A 48 -7.71 14.22 8.89
N LEU A 49 -7.64 13.37 7.87
CA LEU A 49 -6.42 12.64 7.52
C LEU A 49 -5.57 13.47 6.56
N PHE A 50 -4.25 13.28 6.62
CA PHE A 50 -3.28 13.86 5.68
C PHE A 50 -3.41 13.19 4.29
N ILE A 51 -4.54 13.39 3.61
CA ILE A 51 -4.87 12.83 2.30
C ILE A 51 -4.88 13.95 1.27
N ALA A 52 -4.26 13.71 0.11
CA ALA A 52 -4.19 14.68 -0.98
C ALA A 52 -5.19 14.35 -2.09
N LYS A 53 -5.23 15.15 -3.16
CA LYS A 53 -6.06 14.86 -4.33
C LYS A 53 -5.69 13.54 -5.02
N ASN A 54 -4.41 13.16 -5.00
CA ASN A 54 -3.89 11.93 -5.59
C ASN A 54 -3.17 11.11 -4.52
N ASN A 55 -3.64 9.89 -4.26
CA ASN A 55 -3.11 9.06 -3.19
C ASN A 55 -2.70 7.68 -3.70
N LEU A 56 -1.41 7.36 -3.50
CA LEU A 56 -0.89 6.01 -3.66
C LEU A 56 -1.05 5.28 -2.33
N ILE A 57 -2.01 4.35 -2.26
CA ILE A 57 -2.31 3.57 -1.08
C ILE A 57 -1.34 2.40 -0.97
N VAL A 58 -0.64 2.31 0.16
CA VAL A 58 0.35 1.26 0.46
C VAL A 58 0.08 0.61 1.81
N GLU A 59 0.59 -0.58 2.04
CA GLU A 59 0.25 -1.36 3.23
C GLU A 59 0.86 -0.81 4.51
N GLY A 60 2.13 -0.41 4.50
CA GLY A 60 2.88 -0.10 5.71
C GLY A 60 3.73 1.18 5.64
N LEU A 61 4.28 1.54 6.81
CA LEU A 61 5.21 2.66 6.94
C LEU A 61 6.56 2.37 6.27
N ALA A 62 6.95 1.10 6.15
CA ALA A 62 8.14 0.71 5.42
C ALA A 62 8.01 1.11 3.94
N ASP A 63 6.86 0.84 3.30
CA ASP A 63 6.60 1.25 1.91
C ASP A 63 6.78 2.75 1.71
N LEU A 64 6.18 3.55 2.60
CA LEU A 64 6.31 5.00 2.56
C LEU A 64 7.79 5.42 2.57
N VAL A 65 8.60 4.86 3.45
CA VAL A 65 10.02 5.20 3.57
C VAL A 65 10.80 4.78 2.32
N TYR A 66 10.63 3.53 1.88
CA TYR A 66 11.32 3.00 0.70
C TYR A 66 10.98 3.81 -0.55
N LEU A 67 9.69 3.96 -0.88
CA LEU A 67 9.25 4.65 -2.08
C LEU A 67 9.68 6.12 -2.07
N THR A 68 9.61 6.80 -0.92
CA THR A 68 10.06 8.19 -0.79
C THR A 68 11.57 8.32 -1.02
N CYS A 69 12.36 7.43 -0.39
CA CYS A 69 13.81 7.44 -0.50
C CYS A 69 14.26 7.15 -1.94
N ILE A 70 13.72 6.11 -2.56
CA ILE A 70 14.09 5.72 -3.93
C ILE A 70 13.61 6.75 -4.95
N SER A 71 12.42 7.31 -4.80
CA SER A 71 11.93 8.39 -5.66
C SER A 71 12.88 9.58 -5.61
N SER A 72 13.29 10.00 -4.41
CA SER A 72 14.24 11.10 -4.24
C SER A 72 15.60 10.78 -4.88
N LEU A 73 16.07 9.55 -4.73
CA LEU A 73 17.33 9.10 -5.34
C LEU A 73 17.26 9.14 -6.87
N LEU A 74 16.19 8.61 -7.48
CA LEU A 74 15.99 8.63 -8.93
C LEU A 74 15.87 10.08 -9.45
N GLU A 75 15.19 10.96 -8.73
CA GLU A 75 15.11 12.40 -9.06
C GLU A 75 16.51 13.03 -9.14
N THR A 76 17.38 12.78 -8.14
CA THR A 76 18.76 13.31 -8.17
C THR A 76 19.61 12.75 -9.31
N LYS A 77 19.24 11.59 -9.86
CA LYS A 77 19.89 10.95 -10.99
C LYS A 77 19.26 11.32 -12.34
N GLY A 78 18.22 12.16 -12.36
CA GLY A 78 17.48 12.52 -13.57
C GLY A 78 16.70 11.35 -14.20
N LYS A 79 16.42 10.31 -13.42
CA LYS A 79 15.61 9.14 -13.83
C LYS A 79 14.15 9.35 -13.45
N THR A 80 13.25 8.52 -13.97
CA THR A 80 11.81 8.63 -13.65
C THR A 80 11.56 8.37 -12.17
N CYS A 81 11.04 9.37 -11.46
CA CYS A 81 10.69 9.30 -10.04
C CYS A 81 9.16 9.40 -9.86
N LEU A 82 8.67 9.19 -8.63
CA LEU A 82 7.26 9.40 -8.32
C LEU A 82 6.93 10.90 -8.46
N ASN A 83 5.81 11.22 -9.12
CA ASN A 83 5.40 12.60 -9.28
C ASN A 83 5.11 13.26 -7.92
N LYS A 84 5.67 14.44 -7.68
CA LYS A 84 5.53 15.22 -6.42
C LYS A 84 4.08 15.54 -6.01
N ASN A 85 3.12 15.44 -6.93
CA ASN A 85 1.70 15.67 -6.64
C ASN A 85 0.96 14.39 -6.20
N ILE A 86 1.66 13.27 -6.08
CA ILE A 86 1.14 12.00 -5.56
C ILE A 86 1.57 11.88 -4.10
N THR A 87 0.62 11.68 -3.21
CA THR A 87 0.88 11.42 -1.78
C THR A 87 0.85 9.93 -1.50
N ILE A 88 1.92 9.39 -0.94
CA ILE A 88 1.95 7.99 -0.48
C ILE A 88 1.21 7.92 0.86
N THR A 89 0.17 7.09 0.93
CA THR A 89 -0.71 6.96 2.09
C THR A 89 -0.66 5.54 2.65
N PRO A 90 0.11 5.31 3.73
CA PRO A 90 0.17 4.02 4.40
C PRO A 90 -1.08 3.79 5.24
N VAL A 91 -1.72 2.62 5.10
CA VAL A 91 -3.00 2.32 5.80
C VAL A 91 -2.88 1.30 6.94
N GLY A 92 -1.73 0.67 7.10
CA GLY A 92 -1.43 -0.23 8.21
C GLY A 92 -1.96 -1.66 8.04
N GLY A 93 -1.85 -2.19 6.82
CA GLY A 93 -2.13 -3.59 6.45
C GLY A 93 -3.25 -3.76 5.43
N LEU A 94 -3.19 -4.87 4.69
CA LEU A 94 -4.11 -5.21 3.61
C LEU A 94 -5.61 -5.14 3.97
N ASP A 95 -6.02 -5.66 5.13
CA ASP A 95 -7.44 -5.60 5.55
C ASP A 95 -7.95 -4.14 5.63
N LYS A 96 -7.06 -3.20 5.99
CA LYS A 96 -7.39 -1.78 6.08
C LYS A 96 -7.36 -1.09 4.72
N VAL A 97 -6.59 -1.58 3.74
CA VAL A 97 -6.62 -1.08 2.35
C VAL A 97 -8.04 -1.15 1.81
N VAL A 98 -8.68 -2.31 1.95
CA VAL A 98 -10.06 -2.53 1.48
C VAL A 98 -11.01 -1.53 2.13
N THR A 99 -10.95 -1.39 3.46
CA THR A 99 -11.80 -0.44 4.20
C THR A 99 -11.53 1.00 3.79
N PHE A 100 -10.27 1.37 3.61
CA PHE A 100 -9.86 2.73 3.23
C PHE A 100 -10.36 3.11 1.84
N VAL A 101 -10.20 2.22 0.86
CA VAL A 101 -10.70 2.41 -0.51
C VAL A 101 -12.22 2.53 -0.50
N ALA A 102 -12.92 1.66 0.22
CA ALA A 102 -14.38 1.70 0.30
C ALA A 102 -14.92 3.01 0.91
N LEU A 103 -14.26 3.53 1.96
CA LEU A 103 -14.65 4.77 2.62
C LEU A 103 -14.41 6.00 1.75
N LEU A 104 -13.28 6.05 1.04
CA LEU A 104 -12.90 7.22 0.25
C LEU A 104 -13.43 7.23 -1.17
N ASN A 105 -14.04 6.15 -1.65
CA ASN A 105 -14.66 6.12 -2.97
C ASN A 105 -15.80 7.16 -3.13
N ALA A 106 -16.43 7.58 -2.03
CA ALA A 106 -17.44 8.64 -2.06
C ALA A 106 -16.85 10.07 -2.14
N SER A 107 -15.52 10.20 -2.10
CA SER A 107 -14.80 11.47 -2.18
C SER A 107 -14.25 11.71 -3.60
N GLU A 108 -14.01 12.96 -4.01
CA GLU A 108 -13.43 13.31 -5.32
C GLU A 108 -11.92 12.99 -5.42
N LEU A 109 -11.40 12.11 -4.57
CA LEU A 109 -9.99 11.76 -4.48
C LEU A 109 -9.63 10.67 -5.49
N LYS A 110 -8.46 10.80 -6.12
CA LYS A 110 -7.91 9.75 -6.97
C LYS A 110 -7.11 8.78 -6.11
N LEU A 111 -7.45 7.50 -6.20
CA LEU A 111 -6.80 6.42 -5.47
C LEU A 111 -6.17 5.43 -6.45
N VAL A 112 -4.94 5.02 -6.15
CA VAL A 112 -4.25 3.88 -6.77
C VAL A 112 -3.65 3.07 -5.63
N CYS A 113 -3.79 1.75 -5.64
CA CYS A 113 -3.21 0.85 -4.66
C CYS A 113 -1.93 0.23 -5.21
N LEU A 114 -0.89 0.12 -4.38
CA LEU A 114 0.32 -0.63 -4.65
C LEU A 114 0.56 -1.58 -3.48
N LEU A 115 0.40 -2.88 -3.73
CA LEU A 115 0.21 -3.89 -2.69
C LEU A 115 1.18 -5.07 -2.83
N ASP A 116 1.38 -5.76 -1.72
CA ASP A 116 2.05 -7.05 -1.72
C ASP A 116 1.19 -8.09 -2.44
N THR A 117 1.83 -9.13 -2.93
CA THR A 117 1.08 -10.20 -3.57
C THR A 117 0.31 -11.00 -2.53
N PHE A 118 -1.01 -11.10 -2.72
CA PHE A 118 -1.88 -11.77 -1.77
C PHE A 118 -1.40 -13.18 -1.38
N ASN A 119 -1.17 -13.35 -0.08
CA ASN A 119 -0.92 -14.65 0.53
C ASN A 119 -2.21 -15.32 1.04
N SER A 120 -3.30 -14.57 1.19
CA SER A 120 -4.61 -15.07 1.61
C SER A 120 -5.69 -14.85 0.54
N GLU A 121 -6.54 -15.86 0.33
CA GLU A 121 -7.67 -15.74 -0.61
C GLU A 121 -8.71 -14.73 -0.13
N LYS A 122 -8.87 -14.56 1.18
CA LYS A 122 -9.87 -13.66 1.77
C LYS A 122 -9.59 -12.18 1.45
N GLY A 123 -8.34 -11.74 1.59
CA GLY A 123 -7.95 -10.37 1.25
C GLY A 123 -8.10 -10.09 -0.25
N LYS A 124 -7.71 -11.07 -1.07
CA LYS A 124 -7.88 -11.01 -2.53
C LYS A 124 -9.35 -10.88 -2.92
N GLN A 125 -10.22 -11.76 -2.40
CA GLN A 125 -11.65 -11.76 -2.69
C GLN A 125 -12.30 -10.41 -2.36
N ARG A 126 -11.95 -9.81 -1.21
CA ARG A 126 -12.49 -8.50 -0.82
C ARG A 126 -12.06 -7.39 -1.77
N LEU A 127 -10.81 -7.39 -2.23
CA LEU A 127 -10.36 -6.40 -3.20
C LEU A 127 -11.00 -6.64 -4.57
N ASP A 128 -11.14 -7.90 -4.98
CA ASP A 128 -11.84 -8.30 -6.20
C ASP A 128 -13.32 -7.87 -6.17
N GLU A 129 -13.98 -7.92 -5.00
CA GLU A 129 -15.33 -7.40 -4.77
C GLU A 129 -15.38 -5.88 -4.99
N LEU A 130 -14.43 -5.10 -4.44
CA LEU A 130 -14.37 -3.65 -4.67
C LEU A 130 -14.18 -3.30 -6.16
N VAL A 131 -13.37 -4.08 -6.87
CA VAL A 131 -13.16 -3.92 -8.32
C VAL A 131 -14.46 -4.24 -9.08
N LYS A 132 -15.10 -5.35 -8.74
CA LYS A 132 -16.36 -5.80 -9.35
C LYS A 132 -17.49 -4.78 -9.15
N ASP A 133 -17.56 -4.22 -7.95
CA ASP A 133 -18.56 -3.22 -7.56
C ASP A 133 -18.22 -1.80 -8.06
N LYS A 134 -17.13 -1.66 -8.84
CA LYS A 134 -16.65 -0.39 -9.43
C LYS A 134 -16.30 0.67 -8.40
N VAL A 135 -15.94 0.26 -7.19
CA VAL A 135 -15.41 1.13 -6.13
C VAL A 135 -13.98 1.57 -6.47
N ILE A 136 -13.21 0.69 -7.10
CA ILE A 136 -11.90 1.02 -7.65
C ILE A 136 -11.76 0.36 -9.02
N LYS A 137 -11.03 1.00 -9.93
CA LYS A 137 -10.75 0.40 -11.24
C LYS A 137 -9.69 -0.69 -11.09
N SER A 138 -9.80 -1.76 -11.87
CA SER A 138 -8.84 -2.87 -11.82
C SER A 138 -7.42 -2.45 -12.14
N ASP A 139 -7.22 -1.52 -13.07
CA ASP A 139 -5.92 -0.97 -13.46
C ASP A 139 -5.32 -0.02 -12.40
N HIS A 140 -6.13 0.44 -11.45
CA HIS A 140 -5.69 1.22 -10.28
C HIS A 140 -5.25 0.33 -9.11
N VAL A 141 -5.25 -0.99 -9.26
CA VAL A 141 -4.70 -1.92 -8.28
C VAL A 141 -3.45 -2.55 -8.90
N LYS A 142 -2.29 -2.19 -8.33
CA LYS A 142 -0.98 -2.68 -8.76
C LYS A 142 -0.35 -3.52 -7.66
N PHE A 143 0.48 -4.48 -8.07
CA PHE A 143 1.20 -5.36 -7.16
C PHE A 143 2.70 -5.29 -7.41
N TYR A 144 3.50 -5.48 -6.36
CA TYR A 144 4.97 -5.49 -6.51
C TYR A 144 5.47 -6.58 -7.46
N HIS A 145 4.78 -7.73 -7.57
CA HIS A 145 5.21 -8.80 -8.47
C HIS A 145 5.25 -8.38 -9.93
N GLU A 146 4.49 -7.36 -10.34
CA GLU A 146 4.49 -6.81 -11.69
C GLU A 146 5.82 -6.12 -12.05
N TYR A 147 6.65 -5.79 -11.05
CA TYR A 147 7.94 -5.11 -11.22
C TYR A 147 9.13 -5.99 -10.81
N THR A 148 8.90 -7.29 -10.64
CA THR A 148 9.91 -8.26 -10.24
C THR A 148 9.94 -9.47 -11.17
N ASP A 149 10.92 -10.35 -10.98
CA ASP A 149 11.08 -11.58 -11.76
C ASP A 149 10.30 -12.77 -11.14
N ILE A 150 9.51 -12.55 -10.08
CA ILE A 150 8.87 -13.60 -9.27
C ILE A 150 7.35 -13.44 -9.26
N LYS A 151 6.62 -14.56 -9.08
CA LYS A 151 5.13 -14.56 -9.15
C LYS A 151 4.45 -13.98 -7.91
N LYS A 152 5.15 -14.00 -6.79
CA LYS A 152 4.69 -13.44 -5.52
C LYS A 152 5.82 -12.63 -4.95
N ALA A 153 5.58 -11.33 -4.83
CA ALA A 153 6.53 -10.38 -4.32
C ALA A 153 5.87 -9.48 -3.29
N ASP A 154 6.67 -9.13 -2.29
CA ASP A 154 6.48 -7.99 -1.41
C ASP A 154 7.35 -6.83 -1.93
N LEU A 155 7.23 -5.62 -1.35
CA LEU A 155 8.09 -4.49 -1.75
C LEU A 155 9.57 -4.85 -1.72
N GLU A 156 9.99 -5.59 -0.69
CA GLU A 156 11.39 -5.97 -0.47
C GLU A 156 11.98 -6.76 -1.64
N ASP A 157 11.15 -7.46 -2.40
CA ASP A 157 11.57 -8.25 -3.58
C ASP A 157 11.83 -7.39 -4.84
N VAL A 158 11.49 -6.10 -4.80
CA VAL A 158 11.89 -5.13 -5.83
C VAL A 158 13.40 -4.91 -5.81
N PHE A 159 14.02 -4.97 -4.63
CA PHE A 159 15.48 -4.94 -4.48
C PHE A 159 16.13 -6.22 -5.01
N THR A 160 17.43 -6.17 -5.27
CA THR A 160 18.20 -7.41 -5.37
C THR A 160 18.39 -8.01 -3.97
N LYS A 161 18.55 -9.33 -3.93
CA LYS A 161 18.75 -10.08 -2.68
C LYS A 161 19.94 -9.57 -1.88
N SER A 162 21.06 -9.30 -2.53
CA SER A 162 22.29 -8.81 -1.90
C SER A 162 22.09 -7.43 -1.26
N GLU A 163 21.43 -6.51 -1.97
CA GLU A 163 21.11 -5.18 -1.47
C GLU A 163 20.19 -5.26 -0.26
N TYR A 164 19.07 -5.99 -0.35
CA TYR A 164 18.15 -6.09 0.77
C TYR A 164 18.81 -6.74 2.01
N LEU A 165 19.66 -7.75 1.80
CA LEU A 165 20.42 -8.37 2.88
C LEU A 165 21.40 -7.39 3.53
N SER A 166 22.02 -6.50 2.76
CA SER A 166 22.84 -5.39 3.29
C SER A 166 22.01 -4.46 4.18
N LEU A 167 20.81 -4.08 3.75
CA LEU A 167 19.89 -3.26 4.55
C LEU A 167 19.48 -3.97 5.84
N PHE A 168 19.13 -5.26 5.75
CA PHE A 168 18.80 -6.10 6.90
C PHE A 168 19.96 -6.16 7.91
N ASN A 169 21.17 -6.46 7.44
CA ASN A 169 22.36 -6.58 8.30
C ASN A 169 22.73 -5.24 8.95
N LYS A 170 22.51 -4.11 8.27
CA LYS A 170 22.68 -2.77 8.84
C LYS A 170 21.65 -2.48 9.93
N ALA A 171 20.42 -2.95 9.76
CA ALA A 171 19.33 -2.80 10.72
C ALA A 171 19.46 -3.74 11.94
N PHE A 172 20.04 -4.93 11.75
CA PHE A 172 20.16 -5.99 12.76
C PHE A 172 21.60 -6.51 12.86
N PRO A 173 22.54 -5.69 13.37
CA PRO A 173 23.97 -6.05 13.42
C PRO A 173 24.29 -7.21 14.37
N ASP A 174 23.37 -7.56 15.28
CA ASP A 174 23.45 -8.65 16.24
C ASP A 174 23.16 -10.03 15.63
N ARG A 175 22.58 -10.08 14.42
CA ARG A 175 22.18 -11.31 13.72
C ARG A 175 22.40 -11.21 12.21
N PRO A 176 23.63 -10.98 11.75
CA PRO A 176 23.91 -10.81 10.33
C PRO A 176 23.68 -12.12 9.57
N LEU A 177 23.15 -12.01 8.36
CA LEU A 177 22.94 -13.10 7.42
C LEU A 177 23.80 -12.91 6.18
N LYS A 178 24.24 -14.02 5.59
CA LYS A 178 24.90 -14.08 4.28
C LYS A 178 23.96 -14.74 3.28
N GLU A 179 24.19 -14.50 1.99
CA GLU A 179 23.39 -15.16 0.94
C GLU A 179 23.43 -16.68 1.01
N ALA A 180 24.53 -17.26 1.52
CA ALA A 180 24.67 -18.69 1.73
C ALA A 180 23.72 -19.25 2.81
N ASP A 181 23.22 -18.40 3.71
CA ASP A 181 22.27 -18.78 4.76
C ASP A 181 20.82 -18.83 4.24
N LEU A 182 20.58 -18.32 3.03
CA LEU A 182 19.25 -18.19 2.44
C LEU A 182 18.91 -19.37 1.52
N ASN A 183 17.68 -19.88 1.64
CA ASN A 183 17.20 -20.97 0.80
C ASN A 183 16.82 -20.47 -0.60
N LYS A 184 17.66 -20.75 -1.59
CA LYS A 184 17.50 -20.33 -3.00
C LYS A 184 16.26 -20.90 -3.70
N SER A 185 15.64 -21.95 -3.16
CA SER A 185 14.39 -22.52 -3.71
C SER A 185 13.15 -21.73 -3.31
N ILE A 186 13.30 -20.66 -2.51
CA ILE A 186 12.24 -19.76 -2.09
C ILE A 186 12.48 -18.41 -2.79
N ASP A 187 11.44 -17.89 -3.42
CA ASP A 187 11.53 -16.64 -4.19
C ASP A 187 11.62 -15.42 -3.26
N SER A 188 10.64 -15.24 -2.36
CA SER A 188 10.55 -14.07 -1.46
C SER A 188 11.76 -13.97 -0.53
N ILE A 189 12.36 -12.78 -0.50
CA ILE A 189 13.48 -12.41 0.37
C ILE A 189 13.05 -12.45 1.84
N LEU A 190 11.87 -11.94 2.16
CA LEU A 190 11.35 -11.93 3.52
C LEU A 190 11.14 -13.34 4.07
N ILE A 191 10.56 -14.25 3.27
CA ILE A 191 10.38 -15.66 3.69
C ILE A 191 11.73 -16.36 3.86
N GLN A 192 12.72 -16.06 3.01
CA GLN A 192 14.08 -16.60 3.16
C GLN A 192 14.72 -16.13 4.47
N ILE A 193 14.66 -14.84 4.77
CA ILE A 193 15.18 -14.26 6.02
C ILE A 193 14.45 -14.88 7.22
N GLN A 194 13.12 -14.94 7.19
CA GLN A 194 12.32 -15.52 8.26
C GLN A 194 12.73 -16.96 8.55
N LYS A 195 12.96 -17.80 7.55
CA LYS A 195 13.43 -19.18 7.77
C LYS A 195 14.85 -19.22 8.32
N ALA A 196 15.75 -18.38 7.81
CA ALA A 196 17.13 -18.30 8.29
C ALA A 196 17.21 -17.83 9.75
N THR A 197 16.31 -16.94 10.19
CA THR A 197 16.22 -16.44 11.57
C THR A 197 15.34 -17.32 12.48
N LYS A 198 15.01 -18.56 12.06
CA LYS A 198 14.15 -19.49 12.83
C LYS A 198 12.76 -18.91 13.16
N ASN A 199 12.19 -18.19 12.20
CA ASN A 199 10.91 -17.48 12.26
C ASN A 199 10.85 -16.34 13.27
N ASP A 200 12.00 -15.77 13.65
CA ASP A 200 12.00 -14.57 14.46
C ASP A 200 11.49 -13.38 13.64
N ARG A 201 10.50 -12.68 14.20
CA ARG A 201 9.88 -11.53 13.54
C ARG A 201 10.79 -10.32 13.69
N PHE A 202 10.81 -9.48 12.67
CA PHE A 202 11.56 -8.23 12.73
C PHE A 202 10.70 -7.08 12.21
N ASN A 203 11.08 -5.86 12.60
CA ASN A 203 10.38 -4.66 12.17
C ASN A 203 10.91 -4.22 10.79
N HIS A 204 10.09 -4.34 9.75
CA HIS A 204 10.47 -4.00 8.37
C HIS A 204 10.78 -2.50 8.18
N TYR A 205 10.30 -1.65 9.08
CA TYR A 205 10.65 -0.24 9.10
C TYR A 205 12.15 0.00 9.38
N LEU A 206 12.83 -0.90 10.10
CA LEU A 206 14.25 -0.72 10.44
C LEU A 206 15.17 -0.85 9.21
N PRO A 207 15.03 -1.88 8.34
CA PRO A 207 15.71 -1.90 7.04
C PRO A 207 15.38 -0.69 6.15
N ALA A 208 14.14 -0.19 6.18
CA ALA A 208 13.75 1.01 5.44
C ALA A 208 14.49 2.27 5.93
N GLN A 209 14.61 2.44 7.25
CA GLN A 209 15.45 3.48 7.84
C GLN A 209 16.94 3.29 7.55
N ALA A 210 17.42 2.05 7.44
CA ALA A 210 18.81 1.78 7.07
C ALA A 210 19.09 2.28 5.65
N LEU A 211 18.15 2.07 4.72
CA LEU A 211 18.27 2.59 3.34
C LEU A 211 18.46 4.10 3.32
N THR A 212 17.65 4.87 4.07
CA THR A 212 17.75 6.35 4.03
C THR A 212 19.11 6.85 4.49
N LYS A 213 19.70 6.19 5.49
CA LYS A 213 21.06 6.50 5.98
C LYS A 213 22.12 6.16 4.92
N ILE A 214 22.04 4.96 4.35
CA ILE A 214 23.01 4.50 3.36
C ILE A 214 22.97 5.39 2.11
N VAL A 215 21.79 5.71 1.60
CA VAL A 215 21.63 6.58 0.41
C VAL A 215 22.11 8.02 0.67
N ALA A 216 22.02 8.49 1.92
CA ALA A 216 22.57 9.79 2.30
C ALA A 216 24.11 9.79 2.31
N GLU A 217 24.73 8.66 2.64
CA GLU A 217 26.19 8.47 2.65
C GLU A 217 26.74 8.19 1.23
N ASP A 218 26.07 7.33 0.47
CA ASP A 218 26.45 6.90 -0.87
C ASP A 218 25.22 6.73 -1.79
N ARG A 219 25.15 7.56 -2.84
CA ARG A 219 24.05 7.56 -3.81
C ARG A 219 24.17 6.49 -4.89
N ASP A 220 25.28 5.76 -4.95
CA ASP A 220 25.53 4.70 -5.92
C ASP A 220 25.43 3.29 -5.32
N VAL A 221 24.89 3.20 -4.10
CA VAL A 221 24.74 1.93 -3.36
C VAL A 221 23.76 0.93 -3.98
N LEU A 222 22.84 1.39 -4.82
CA LEU A 222 21.84 0.55 -5.49
C LEU A 222 22.22 0.35 -6.96
N SER A 223 22.11 -0.90 -7.39
CA SER A 223 22.33 -1.33 -8.76
C SER A 223 21.31 -0.75 -9.73
N ASP A 224 21.71 -0.62 -11.00
CA ASP A 224 20.81 -0.23 -12.08
C ASP A 224 19.62 -1.18 -12.23
N LYS A 225 19.77 -2.46 -11.85
CA LYS A 225 18.66 -3.43 -11.86
C LYS A 225 17.56 -3.01 -10.90
N THR A 226 17.91 -2.69 -9.65
CA THR A 226 16.94 -2.23 -8.64
C THR A 226 16.36 -0.87 -8.99
N LEU A 227 17.20 0.09 -9.38
CA LEU A 227 16.74 1.40 -9.81
C LEU A 227 15.80 1.30 -11.01
N GLY A 228 16.08 0.44 -11.99
CA GLY A 228 15.23 0.22 -13.16
C GLY A 228 13.86 -0.38 -12.82
N ARG A 229 13.78 -1.28 -11.83
CA ARG A 229 12.49 -1.82 -11.36
C ARG A 229 11.63 -0.73 -10.69
N PHE A 230 12.22 0.09 -9.82
CA PHE A 230 11.52 1.23 -9.22
C PHE A 230 11.16 2.30 -10.24
N GLU A 231 12.00 2.54 -11.24
CA GLU A 231 11.73 3.47 -12.33
C GLU A 231 10.50 3.03 -13.14
N ALA A 232 10.42 1.74 -13.51
CA ALA A 232 9.26 1.17 -14.18
C ALA A 232 7.99 1.29 -13.32
N LEU A 233 8.11 1.00 -12.02
CA LEU A 233 7.03 1.16 -11.04
C LEU A 233 6.53 2.60 -11.01
N PHE A 234 7.41 3.58 -10.83
CA PHE A 234 7.00 4.98 -10.76
C PHE A 234 6.44 5.49 -12.08
N ALA A 235 6.99 5.07 -13.22
CA ALA A 235 6.45 5.42 -14.54
C ALA A 235 5.00 4.94 -14.68
N ASP A 236 4.69 3.72 -14.26
CA ASP A 236 3.33 3.18 -14.35
C ASP A 236 2.37 3.85 -13.36
N ILE A 237 2.80 4.06 -12.11
CA ILE A 237 2.00 4.79 -11.13
C ILE A 237 1.71 6.24 -11.60
N ASN A 238 2.70 6.94 -12.13
CA ASN A 238 2.53 8.29 -12.66
C ASN A 238 1.45 8.36 -13.76
N LYS A 239 1.46 7.40 -14.70
CA LYS A 239 0.45 7.30 -15.76
C LYS A 239 -0.97 7.14 -15.22
N LEU A 240 -1.16 6.33 -14.18
CA LEU A 240 -2.48 6.11 -13.56
C LEU A 240 -3.08 7.39 -12.97
N PHE A 241 -2.23 8.34 -12.55
CA PHE A 241 -2.67 9.67 -12.10
C PHE A 241 -2.74 10.73 -13.21
N GLY A 242 -2.30 10.39 -14.43
CA GLY A 242 -2.28 11.29 -15.59
C GLY A 242 -1.00 12.11 -15.72
N TYR A 243 0.10 11.67 -15.11
CA TYR A 243 1.42 12.29 -15.25
C TYR A 243 2.25 11.57 -16.32
N LYS A 244 3.16 12.33 -16.95
CA LYS A 244 4.14 11.81 -17.91
C LYS A 244 5.34 11.23 -17.18
#